data_AF-A0A8J1ZB77-F1
#
_entry.id   AF-A0A8J1ZB77-F1
#
_cell.length_a   1.000
_cell.length_b   1.000
_cell.length_c   1.000
_cell.angle_alpha   90.00
_cell.angle_beta   90.00
_cell.angle_gamma   90.00
#
_symmetry.space_group_name_H-M   'P 1'
#
loop_
_entity.id
_entity.type
_entity.pdbx_description
1 polymer ?
#
loop_
_entity_poly.entity_id
_entity_poly.type
_entity_poly.pdbx_seq_one_letter_code
_entity_poly.pdbx_strand_id
1 'polypeptide(L)'
;MFSHLDNLAGHVDLQKLQLGFAEVLKVTLGSLLITIVLELLSYRTVRKVPKDLYKTAVLYNVINVLFLAPLSFLYVMYNMVMVNYECNFSSSTGGGRSPILDNVFSLNADDFAAAKNFWLDMSVSYCKNSGTVYSVTRNIVGILVIQAFGYYTAHRLMHTRRLYWMHSFHHKFHNDVVPMAANAVSPAEYLFAYLLPILVGTVVVNPAPVELLTAGWMISLTNLLIHFPLLESFSEAYFPEIFVSAFKHGEHHRKVSVNFAAPIFDVDWFLYDLLKLPIFPDKKRQYYLELATAAKRKKTEADGEDTRTFEPPPIGDGSAAVSQSTNITSPVE
;
A
#
# COMPACT_ATOMS: atom_id res chain seq x y z
N MET A 1 -33.63 -23.72 15.34
CA MET A 1 -32.79 -22.83 14.52
C MET A 1 -33.18 -21.36 14.71
N PHE A 2 -34.46 -20.98 14.54
CA PHE A 2 -34.89 -19.58 14.75
C PHE A 2 -34.83 -19.10 16.21
N SER A 3 -35.16 -19.94 17.20
CA SER A 3 -35.02 -19.59 18.63
C SER A 3 -33.57 -19.37 19.11
N HIS A 4 -32.56 -19.77 18.31
CA HIS A 4 -31.15 -19.49 18.59
C HIS A 4 -30.69 -18.14 18.02
N LEU A 5 -31.31 -17.67 16.94
CA LEU A 5 -31.02 -16.33 16.40
C LEU A 5 -31.51 -15.24 17.35
N ASP A 6 -32.63 -15.45 18.05
CA ASP A 6 -33.16 -14.50 19.03
C ASP A 6 -32.25 -14.36 20.28
N ASN A 7 -31.61 -15.45 20.72
CA ASN A 7 -30.62 -15.41 21.83
C ASN A 7 -29.30 -14.75 21.40
N LEU A 8 -28.86 -14.94 20.15
CA LEU A 8 -27.69 -14.24 19.59
C LEU A 8 -27.96 -12.73 19.43
N ALA A 9 -29.17 -12.36 19.03
CA ALA A 9 -29.58 -10.95 18.88
C ALA A 9 -29.58 -10.18 20.20
N GLY A 10 -29.79 -10.85 21.34
CA GLY A 10 -29.71 -10.25 22.67
C GLY A 10 -28.30 -10.04 23.21
N HIS A 11 -27.26 -10.57 22.57
CA HIS A 11 -25.88 -10.54 23.09
C HIS A 11 -24.90 -9.77 22.19
N VAL A 12 -25.22 -9.62 20.91
CA VAL A 12 -24.50 -8.69 20.04
C VAL A 12 -24.96 -7.28 20.36
N ASP A 13 -24.07 -6.46 20.92
CA ASP A 13 -24.29 -5.03 21.06
C ASP A 13 -24.35 -4.39 19.67
N LEU A 14 -25.56 -4.35 19.12
CA LEU A 14 -25.89 -3.77 17.82
C LEU A 14 -25.40 -2.32 17.73
N GLN A 15 -25.35 -1.60 18.85
CA GLN A 15 -24.85 -0.23 18.90
C GLN A 15 -23.34 -0.17 18.60
N LYS A 16 -22.54 -1.11 19.14
CA LYS A 16 -21.11 -1.22 18.79
C LYS A 16 -20.90 -1.59 17.32
N LEU A 17 -21.71 -2.49 16.78
CA LEU A 17 -21.61 -2.87 15.36
C LEU A 17 -21.98 -1.68 14.45
N GLN A 18 -23.04 -0.94 14.79
CA GLN A 18 -23.43 0.29 14.08
C GLN A 18 -22.34 1.36 14.14
N LEU A 19 -21.72 1.55 15.32
CA LEU A 19 -20.63 2.50 15.48
C LEU A 19 -19.41 2.08 14.64
N GLY A 20 -19.04 0.80 14.69
CA GLY A 20 -17.96 0.25 13.86
C GLY A 20 -18.23 0.45 12.37
N PHE A 21 -19.46 0.20 11.91
CA PHE A 21 -19.86 0.44 10.53
C PHE A 21 -19.75 1.92 10.13
N ALA A 22 -20.17 2.83 11.00
CA ALA A 22 -20.08 4.27 10.74
C ALA A 22 -18.62 4.74 10.60
N GLU A 23 -17.70 4.24 11.45
CA GLU A 23 -16.28 4.59 11.35
C GLU A 23 -15.65 4.07 10.07
N VAL A 24 -15.98 2.85 9.67
CA VAL A 24 -15.54 2.28 8.38
C VAL A 24 -16.02 3.10 7.21
N LEU A 25 -17.29 3.51 7.24
CA LEU A 25 -17.86 4.32 6.18
C LEU A 25 -17.13 5.67 6.09
N LYS A 26 -16.78 6.30 7.23
CA LYS A 26 -15.95 7.51 7.24
C LYS A 26 -14.57 7.26 6.61
N VAL A 27 -13.92 6.15 6.93
CA VAL A 27 -12.62 5.76 6.36
C VAL A 27 -12.70 5.63 4.84
N THR A 28 -13.73 4.94 4.41
CA THR A 28 -14.04 4.64 3.01
C THR A 28 -14.30 5.92 2.22
N LEU A 29 -15.23 6.75 2.70
CA LEU A 29 -15.60 8.00 2.03
C LEU A 29 -14.46 9.02 2.04
N GLY A 30 -13.71 9.10 3.14
CA GLY A 30 -12.57 9.99 3.20
C GLY A 30 -11.42 9.54 2.28
N SER A 31 -11.17 8.23 2.15
CA SER A 31 -10.20 7.70 1.17
C SER A 31 -10.62 8.02 -0.28
N LEU A 32 -11.91 7.90 -0.60
CA LEU A 32 -12.45 8.30 -1.91
C LEU A 32 -12.30 9.80 -2.15
N LEU A 33 -12.60 10.63 -1.15
CA LEU A 33 -12.44 12.08 -1.26
C LEU A 33 -10.99 12.47 -1.52
N ILE A 34 -10.04 11.89 -0.78
CA ILE A 34 -8.60 12.12 -1.01
C ILE A 34 -8.23 11.66 -2.42
N THR A 35 -8.71 10.50 -2.86
CA THR A 35 -8.47 10.00 -4.23
C THR A 35 -8.94 11.02 -5.27
N ILE A 36 -10.16 11.56 -5.13
CA ILE A 36 -10.70 12.58 -6.03
C ILE A 36 -9.85 13.85 -6.03
N VAL A 37 -9.42 14.33 -4.86
CA VAL A 37 -8.57 15.53 -4.74
C VAL A 37 -7.23 15.29 -5.44
N LEU A 38 -6.55 14.17 -5.17
CA LEU A 38 -5.27 13.85 -5.79
C LEU A 38 -5.40 13.63 -7.32
N GLU A 39 -6.52 13.07 -7.78
CA GLU A 39 -6.87 12.95 -9.19
C GLU A 39 -6.99 14.31 -9.88
N LEU A 40 -7.73 15.25 -9.26
CA LEU A 40 -7.88 16.60 -9.78
C LEU A 40 -6.53 17.33 -9.87
N LEU A 41 -5.67 17.15 -8.87
CA LEU A 41 -4.30 17.68 -8.88
C LEU A 41 -3.44 17.00 -9.96
N SER A 42 -3.73 15.75 -10.31
CA SER A 42 -3.03 14.95 -11.32
C SER A 42 -3.69 15.02 -12.71
N TYR A 43 -4.63 15.94 -12.95
CA TYR A 43 -5.46 15.97 -14.17
C TYR A 43 -4.67 15.85 -15.48
N ARG A 44 -3.47 16.44 -15.55
CA ARG A 44 -2.59 16.37 -16.74
C ARG A 44 -2.08 14.96 -17.06
N THR A 45 -1.91 14.11 -16.06
CA THR A 45 -1.55 12.70 -16.20
C THR A 45 -2.81 11.88 -16.50
N VAL A 46 -3.90 12.15 -15.78
CA VAL A 46 -5.19 11.46 -15.92
C VAL A 46 -5.73 11.53 -17.35
N ARG A 47 -5.62 12.69 -18.02
CA ARG A 47 -6.08 12.84 -19.41
C ARG A 47 -5.36 11.93 -20.43
N LYS A 48 -4.20 11.36 -20.06
CA LYS A 48 -3.44 10.44 -20.92
C LYS A 48 -3.95 9.00 -20.80
N VAL A 49 -4.63 8.67 -19.70
CA VAL A 49 -5.16 7.33 -19.46
C VAL A 49 -6.32 7.05 -20.42
N PRO A 50 -6.36 5.90 -21.11
CA PRO A 50 -7.49 5.52 -21.95
C PRO A 50 -8.82 5.52 -21.17
N LYS A 51 -9.85 6.15 -21.73
CA LYS A 51 -11.14 6.36 -21.05
C LYS A 51 -11.78 5.06 -20.54
N ASP A 52 -11.69 3.99 -21.32
CA ASP A 52 -12.29 2.70 -20.92
C ASP A 52 -11.52 2.04 -19.77
N LEU A 53 -10.18 2.13 -19.78
CA LEU A 53 -9.35 1.69 -18.67
C LEU A 53 -9.68 2.47 -17.39
N TYR A 54 -9.81 3.80 -17.50
CA TYR A 54 -10.17 4.67 -16.37
C TYR A 54 -11.56 4.34 -15.81
N LYS A 55 -12.58 4.11 -16.66
CA LYS A 55 -13.91 3.67 -16.22
C LYS A 55 -13.86 2.35 -15.45
N THR A 56 -13.10 1.36 -15.94
CA THR A 56 -12.91 0.11 -15.21
C THR A 56 -12.21 0.35 -13.87
N ALA A 57 -11.25 1.28 -13.81
CA ALA A 57 -10.57 1.65 -12.58
C ALA A 57 -11.53 2.21 -11.53
N VAL A 58 -12.42 3.11 -11.95
CA VAL A 58 -13.47 3.68 -11.08
C VAL A 58 -14.40 2.57 -10.58
N LEU A 59 -14.82 1.65 -11.45
CA LEU A 59 -15.67 0.52 -11.06
C LEU A 59 -14.98 -0.38 -10.02
N TYR A 60 -13.69 -0.71 -10.22
CA TYR A 60 -12.95 -1.51 -9.25
C TYR A 60 -12.77 -0.79 -7.92
N ASN A 61 -12.52 0.52 -7.93
CA ASN A 61 -12.53 1.31 -6.71
C ASN A 61 -13.88 1.26 -6.00
N VAL A 62 -14.99 1.42 -6.72
CA VAL A 62 -16.34 1.28 -6.14
C VAL A 62 -16.51 -0.09 -5.49
N ILE A 63 -16.17 -1.17 -6.19
CA ILE A 63 -16.28 -2.53 -5.65
C ILE A 63 -15.39 -2.72 -4.42
N ASN A 64 -14.10 -2.40 -4.53
CA ASN A 64 -13.12 -2.67 -3.49
C ASN A 64 -13.36 -1.79 -2.26
N VAL A 65 -13.57 -0.49 -2.48
CA VAL A 65 -13.64 0.51 -1.41
C VAL A 65 -15.04 0.56 -0.80
N LEU A 66 -16.13 0.52 -1.58
CA LEU A 66 -17.49 0.61 -1.02
C LEU A 66 -18.09 -0.73 -0.57
N PHE A 67 -17.60 -1.87 -1.09
CA PHE A 67 -18.17 -3.18 -0.73
C PHE A 67 -17.16 -4.09 -0.03
N LEU A 68 -16.02 -4.38 -0.66
CA LEU A 68 -15.08 -5.34 -0.08
C LEU A 68 -14.45 -4.83 1.21
N ALA A 69 -13.99 -3.58 1.26
CA ALA A 69 -13.37 -3.02 2.46
C ALA A 69 -14.34 -3.02 3.66
N PRO A 70 -15.59 -2.51 3.52
CA PRO A 70 -16.50 -2.48 4.65
C PRO A 70 -16.96 -3.86 5.10
N LEU A 71 -17.26 -4.76 4.16
CA LEU A 71 -17.63 -6.13 4.50
C LEU A 71 -16.49 -6.87 5.21
N SER A 72 -15.26 -6.69 4.74
CA SER A 72 -14.09 -7.31 5.35
C SER A 72 -13.82 -6.77 6.74
N PHE A 73 -13.94 -5.46 6.94
CA PHE A 73 -13.80 -4.87 8.26
C PHE A 73 -14.92 -5.31 9.21
N LEU A 74 -16.17 -5.34 8.75
CA LEU A 74 -17.28 -5.85 9.55
C LEU A 74 -17.05 -7.30 9.96
N TYR A 75 -16.55 -8.13 9.05
CA TYR A 75 -16.17 -9.50 9.35
C TYR A 75 -15.09 -9.56 10.43
N VAL A 76 -14.02 -8.77 10.31
CA VAL A 76 -12.95 -8.69 11.31
C VAL A 76 -13.47 -8.22 12.66
N MET A 77 -14.21 -7.11 12.67
CA MET A 77 -14.79 -6.54 13.88
C MET A 77 -15.75 -7.49 14.56
N TYR A 78 -16.59 -8.19 13.80
CA TYR A 78 -17.49 -9.18 14.35
C TYR A 78 -16.70 -10.25 15.11
N ASN A 79 -15.66 -10.80 14.49
CA ASN A 79 -14.79 -11.79 15.14
C ASN A 79 -14.08 -11.20 16.37
N MET A 80 -13.55 -9.97 16.30
CA MET A 80 -12.89 -9.31 17.43
C MET A 80 -13.84 -8.98 18.58
N VAL A 81 -15.08 -8.57 18.30
CA VAL A 81 -16.09 -8.25 19.32
C VAL A 81 -16.50 -9.52 20.03
N MET A 82 -16.80 -10.60 19.29
CA MET A 82 -17.13 -11.90 19.88
C MET A 82 -16.02 -12.39 20.82
N VAL A 83 -14.77 -12.16 20.44
CA VAL A 83 -13.60 -12.49 21.26
C VAL A 83 -13.49 -11.61 22.53
N ASN A 84 -13.70 -10.30 22.43
CA ASN A 84 -13.63 -9.38 23.58
C ASN A 84 -14.77 -9.59 24.60
N TYR A 85 -15.94 -10.06 24.17
CA TYR A 85 -17.04 -10.39 25.08
C TYR A 85 -16.63 -11.45 26.11
N GLU A 86 -15.77 -12.39 25.73
CA GLU A 86 -15.31 -13.45 26.62
C GLU A 86 -14.37 -12.94 27.72
N CYS A 87 -13.60 -11.87 27.45
CA CYS A 87 -12.75 -11.24 28.47
C CYS A 87 -13.56 -10.66 29.63
N ASN A 88 -14.63 -9.93 29.32
CA ASN A 88 -15.49 -9.33 30.34
C ASN A 88 -16.27 -10.42 31.11
N PHE A 89 -16.67 -11.50 30.44
CA PHE A 89 -17.34 -12.63 31.10
C PHE A 89 -16.42 -13.40 32.05
N SER A 90 -15.17 -13.67 31.64
CA SER A 90 -14.17 -14.39 32.44
C SER A 90 -13.79 -13.62 33.72
N SER A 91 -13.69 -12.29 33.63
CA SER A 91 -13.36 -11.45 34.79
C SER A 91 -14.49 -11.35 35.84
N SER A 92 -15.74 -11.58 35.46
CA SER A 92 -16.90 -11.38 36.33
C SER A 92 -17.46 -12.67 36.96
N THR A 93 -17.14 -13.86 36.43
CA THR A 93 -17.84 -15.11 36.82
C THR A 93 -16.97 -16.19 37.47
N GLY A 94 -15.71 -15.92 37.81
CA GLY A 94 -14.91 -16.88 38.59
C GLY A 94 -14.69 -18.23 37.90
N GLY A 95 -14.46 -18.25 36.58
CA GLY A 95 -14.03 -19.45 35.85
C GLY A 95 -15.13 -20.30 35.21
N GLY A 96 -16.35 -19.79 35.05
CA GLY A 96 -17.41 -20.48 34.30
C GLY A 96 -17.18 -20.46 32.78
N ARG A 97 -17.32 -21.63 32.12
CA ARG A 97 -17.22 -21.76 30.64
C ARG A 97 -18.32 -20.96 29.92
N SER A 98 -17.95 -20.25 28.86
CA SER A 98 -18.89 -19.58 27.92
C SER A 98 -19.58 -20.62 27.00
N PRO A 99 -20.92 -20.65 26.92
CA PRO A 99 -21.67 -21.60 26.09
C PRO A 99 -21.77 -21.23 24.58
N ILE A 100 -21.23 -20.07 24.16
CA ILE A 100 -21.43 -19.55 22.79
C ILE A 100 -20.47 -20.19 21.78
N LEU A 101 -19.25 -20.54 22.19
CA LEU A 101 -18.24 -21.06 21.27
C LEU A 101 -18.42 -22.54 20.91
N ASP A 102 -19.21 -23.31 21.64
CA ASP A 102 -19.33 -24.75 21.37
C ASP A 102 -20.11 -25.08 20.08
N ASN A 103 -20.67 -24.06 19.39
CA ASN A 103 -21.61 -24.26 18.28
C ASN A 103 -21.22 -23.64 16.91
N VAL A 104 -20.08 -22.93 16.78
CA VAL A 104 -19.85 -22.09 15.57
C VAL A 104 -18.95 -22.71 14.50
N PHE A 105 -18.12 -23.72 14.79
CA PHE A 105 -17.28 -24.35 13.76
C PHE A 105 -17.13 -25.86 13.97
N SER A 106 -17.55 -26.66 12.97
CA SER A 106 -17.35 -28.12 12.93
C SER A 106 -15.93 -28.49 12.51
N LEU A 107 -14.93 -27.91 13.18
CA LEU A 107 -13.55 -28.40 13.15
C LEU A 107 -13.42 -29.57 14.12
N ASN A 108 -12.41 -30.44 13.95
CA ASN A 108 -12.12 -31.48 14.93
C ASN A 108 -11.98 -30.84 16.32
N ALA A 109 -12.55 -31.49 17.34
CA ALA A 109 -12.66 -30.93 18.69
C ALA A 109 -11.31 -30.47 19.26
N ASP A 110 -10.21 -31.14 18.87
CA ASP A 110 -8.85 -30.83 19.32
C ASP A 110 -8.29 -29.56 18.65
N ASP A 111 -8.48 -29.40 17.33
CA ASP A 111 -8.08 -28.20 16.59
C ASP A 111 -8.88 -26.99 17.05
N PHE A 112 -10.17 -27.21 17.36
CA PHE A 112 -11.04 -26.19 17.91
C PHE A 112 -10.62 -25.77 19.32
N ALA A 113 -10.30 -26.72 20.20
CA ALA A 113 -9.81 -26.42 21.54
C ALA A 113 -8.48 -25.67 21.52
N ALA A 114 -7.56 -26.04 20.63
CA ALA A 114 -6.29 -25.34 20.46
C ALA A 114 -6.49 -23.90 19.94
N ALA A 115 -7.31 -23.71 18.90
CA ALA A 115 -7.65 -22.38 18.41
C ALA A 115 -8.34 -21.55 19.49
N LYS A 116 -9.36 -22.10 20.15
CA LYS A 116 -10.11 -21.43 21.24
C LYS A 116 -9.19 -21.00 22.38
N ASN A 117 -8.30 -21.88 22.84
CA ASN A 117 -7.36 -21.56 23.91
C ASN A 117 -6.35 -20.49 23.48
N PHE A 118 -5.86 -20.55 22.24
CA PHE A 118 -4.99 -19.53 21.66
C PHE A 118 -5.69 -18.16 21.61
N TRP A 119 -6.93 -18.12 21.14
CA TRP A 119 -7.72 -16.89 21.06
C TRP A 119 -8.05 -16.32 22.44
N LEU A 120 -8.43 -17.17 23.42
CA LEU A 120 -8.71 -16.76 24.80
C LEU A 120 -7.48 -16.17 25.48
N ASP A 121 -6.32 -16.81 25.37
CA ASP A 121 -5.06 -16.34 25.98
C ASP A 121 -4.64 -14.97 25.42
N MET A 122 -4.76 -14.80 24.11
CA MET A 122 -4.47 -13.54 23.42
C MET A 122 -5.39 -12.40 23.86
N SER A 123 -6.65 -12.72 24.17
CA SER A 123 -7.67 -11.74 24.56
C SER A 123 -7.46 -11.27 26.01
N VAL A 124 -7.11 -12.18 26.91
CA VAL A 124 -6.76 -11.86 28.30
C VAL A 124 -5.51 -10.97 28.36
N SER A 125 -4.53 -11.20 27.48
CA SER A 125 -3.32 -10.37 27.36
C SER A 125 -3.63 -8.93 26.91
N TYR A 126 -4.57 -8.75 25.97
CA TYR A 126 -5.00 -7.44 25.48
C TYR A 126 -5.69 -6.60 26.56
N CYS A 127 -6.56 -7.21 27.39
CA CYS A 127 -7.26 -6.48 28.46
C CYS A 127 -6.34 -5.96 29.57
N LYS A 128 -5.16 -6.57 29.77
CA LYS A 128 -4.21 -6.13 30.81
C LYS A 128 -3.31 -4.97 30.38
N ASN A 129 -3.12 -4.76 29.07
CA ASN A 129 -2.14 -3.80 28.54
C ASN A 129 -2.74 -2.72 27.62
N SER A 130 -4.03 -2.80 27.28
CA SER A 130 -4.70 -1.81 26.44
C SER A 130 -4.85 -0.47 27.18
N GLY A 131 -4.35 0.61 26.56
CA GLY A 131 -4.54 1.98 27.06
C GLY A 131 -3.26 2.80 27.26
N THR A 132 -2.07 2.21 27.22
CA THR A 132 -0.83 3.00 27.17
C THR A 132 -0.52 3.44 25.74
N VAL A 133 0.04 4.65 25.58
CA VAL A 133 0.53 5.13 24.27
C VAL A 133 1.49 4.12 23.64
N TYR A 134 2.38 3.52 24.45
CA TYR A 134 3.30 2.49 23.99
C TYR A 134 2.59 1.27 23.39
N SER A 135 1.58 0.71 24.07
CA SER A 135 0.82 -0.45 23.55
C SER A 135 0.09 -0.09 22.24
N VAL A 136 -0.54 1.08 22.19
CA VAL A 136 -1.24 1.58 21.00
C VAL A 136 -0.28 1.71 19.82
N THR A 137 0.86 2.38 20.02
CA THR A 137 1.87 2.56 18.97
C THR A 137 2.47 1.22 18.54
N ARG A 138 2.82 0.34 19.49
CA ARG A 138 3.34 -1.00 19.18
C ARG A 138 2.37 -1.79 18.32
N ASN A 139 1.08 -1.75 18.65
CA ASN A 139 0.07 -2.50 17.91
C ASN A 139 -0.12 -1.95 16.49
N ILE A 140 -0.24 -0.63 16.34
CA ILE A 140 -0.33 0.01 15.01
C ILE A 140 0.90 -0.36 14.19
N VAL A 141 2.12 -0.13 14.70
CA VAL A 141 3.37 -0.46 14.00
C VAL A 141 3.46 -1.94 13.67
N GLY A 142 3.04 -2.83 14.58
CA GLY A 142 2.99 -4.27 14.35
C GLY A 142 2.13 -4.65 13.13
N ILE A 143 0.93 -4.07 13.01
CA ILE A 143 0.07 -4.27 11.84
C ILE A 143 0.75 -3.75 10.58
N LEU A 144 1.32 -2.54 10.63
CA LEU A 144 1.98 -1.93 9.46
C LEU A 144 3.17 -2.77 8.97
N VAL A 145 3.97 -3.33 9.88
CA VAL A 145 5.10 -4.20 9.54
C VAL A 145 4.60 -5.51 8.92
N ILE A 146 3.63 -6.20 9.55
CA ILE A 146 3.07 -7.45 9.02
C ILE A 146 2.43 -7.21 7.65
N GLN A 147 1.72 -6.10 7.48
CA GLN A 147 1.11 -5.72 6.22
C GLN A 147 2.17 -5.45 5.15
N ALA A 148 3.24 -4.71 5.45
CA ALA A 148 4.30 -4.42 4.49
C ALA A 148 5.00 -5.69 3.97
N PHE A 149 5.36 -6.62 4.87
CA PHE A 149 5.98 -7.90 4.48
C PHE A 149 5.01 -8.84 3.76
N GLY A 150 3.76 -8.91 4.24
CA GLY A 150 2.72 -9.73 3.61
C GLY A 150 2.38 -9.23 2.21
N TYR A 151 2.19 -7.92 2.05
CA TYR A 151 1.96 -7.28 0.76
C TYR A 151 3.15 -7.51 -0.17
N TYR A 152 4.38 -7.24 0.28
CA TYR A 152 5.60 -7.49 -0.50
C TYR A 152 5.65 -8.91 -1.07
N THR A 153 5.37 -9.89 -0.22
CA THR A 153 5.36 -11.31 -0.61
C THR A 153 4.26 -11.60 -1.62
N ALA A 154 3.03 -11.15 -1.36
CA ALA A 154 1.89 -11.34 -2.25
C ALA A 154 2.13 -10.67 -3.62
N HIS A 155 2.65 -9.44 -3.61
CA HIS A 155 2.96 -8.68 -4.81
C HIS A 155 4.01 -9.38 -5.67
N ARG A 156 5.13 -9.82 -5.08
CA ARG A 156 6.15 -10.59 -5.79
C ARG A 156 5.62 -11.92 -6.33
N LEU A 157 4.76 -12.61 -5.58
CA LEU A 157 4.10 -13.84 -6.03
C LEU A 157 3.16 -13.57 -7.22
N MET A 158 2.42 -12.47 -7.20
CA MET A 158 1.58 -12.05 -8.32
C MET A 158 2.39 -11.71 -9.57
N HIS A 159 3.67 -11.36 -9.47
CA HIS A 159 4.55 -11.23 -10.64
C HIS A 159 5.05 -12.57 -11.22
N THR A 160 4.57 -13.71 -10.70
CA THR A 160 4.80 -15.02 -11.32
C THR A 160 3.72 -15.37 -12.33
N ARG A 161 4.06 -16.19 -13.33
CA ARG A 161 3.13 -16.63 -14.39
C ARG A 161 1.79 -17.19 -13.86
N ARG A 162 1.80 -17.85 -12.70
CA ARG A 162 0.61 -18.49 -12.13
C ARG A 162 -0.39 -17.50 -11.51
N LEU A 163 0.10 -16.38 -10.98
CA LEU A 163 -0.71 -15.43 -10.22
C LEU A 163 -0.82 -14.05 -10.88
N TYR A 164 -0.10 -13.81 -11.98
CA TYR A 164 -0.12 -12.55 -12.72
C TYR A 164 -1.50 -12.10 -13.17
N TRP A 165 -2.42 -13.02 -13.40
CA TRP A 165 -3.80 -12.65 -13.73
C TRP A 165 -4.45 -11.75 -12.67
N MET A 166 -4.11 -11.92 -11.38
CA MET A 166 -4.64 -11.09 -10.29
C MET A 166 -4.19 -9.63 -10.41
N HIS A 167 -2.95 -9.42 -10.85
CA HIS A 167 -2.28 -8.12 -10.84
C HIS A 167 -2.11 -7.48 -12.23
N SER A 168 -2.43 -8.23 -13.28
CA SER A 168 -2.33 -7.78 -14.68
C SER A 168 -3.15 -6.53 -14.99
N PHE A 169 -4.27 -6.32 -14.28
CA PHE A 169 -5.08 -5.12 -14.44
C PHE A 169 -4.34 -3.87 -13.93
N HIS A 170 -3.72 -3.96 -12.75
CA HIS A 170 -2.98 -2.84 -12.15
C HIS A 170 -1.80 -2.40 -13.05
N HIS A 171 -1.12 -3.34 -13.70
CA HIS A 171 -0.05 -3.05 -14.67
C HIS A 171 -0.50 -2.39 -15.98
N LYS A 172 -1.82 -2.28 -16.24
CA LYS A 172 -2.30 -1.50 -17.39
C LYS A 172 -1.99 0.00 -17.23
N PHE A 173 -1.67 0.47 -16.02
CA PHE A 173 -1.28 1.84 -15.71
C PHE A 173 0.24 2.11 -15.76
N HIS A 174 1.05 1.18 -16.31
CA HIS A 174 2.52 1.25 -16.28
C HIS A 174 3.15 2.58 -16.77
N ASN A 175 2.53 3.27 -17.74
CA ASN A 175 3.04 4.54 -18.29
C ASN A 175 2.54 5.77 -17.55
N ASP A 176 1.29 5.73 -17.06
CA ASP A 176 0.58 6.87 -16.49
C ASP A 176 -0.05 6.44 -15.17
N VAL A 177 0.79 6.37 -14.14
CA VAL A 177 0.36 6.06 -12.78
C VAL A 177 -0.42 7.25 -12.23
N VAL A 178 -1.66 7.01 -11.82
CA VAL A 178 -2.56 8.02 -11.26
C VAL A 178 -3.13 7.57 -9.93
N PRO A 179 -3.56 8.47 -9.05
CA PRO A 179 -4.11 8.10 -7.73
C PRO A 179 -5.29 7.12 -7.81
N MET A 180 -6.16 7.23 -8.82
CA MET A 180 -7.25 6.27 -9.02
C MET A 180 -6.73 4.84 -9.24
N ALA A 181 -5.55 4.67 -9.86
CA ALA A 181 -4.94 3.37 -10.10
C ALA A 181 -4.49 2.66 -8.81
N ALA A 182 -4.22 3.41 -7.73
CA ALA A 182 -3.70 2.87 -6.47
C ALA A 182 -4.59 1.79 -5.86
N ASN A 183 -5.91 2.01 -5.90
CA ASN A 183 -6.92 1.11 -5.33
C ASN A 183 -7.77 0.42 -6.41
N ALA A 184 -7.52 0.75 -7.69
CA ALA A 184 -8.08 0.06 -8.85
C ALA A 184 -7.33 -1.26 -9.12
N VAL A 185 -7.49 -2.20 -8.22
CA VAL A 185 -6.95 -3.56 -8.34
C VAL A 185 -8.06 -4.55 -8.59
N SER A 186 -7.74 -5.74 -9.10
CA SER A 186 -8.76 -6.78 -9.21
C SER A 186 -9.26 -7.16 -7.81
N PRO A 187 -10.50 -7.64 -7.65
CA PRO A 187 -10.98 -8.15 -6.37
C PRO A 187 -10.07 -9.25 -5.78
N ALA A 188 -9.47 -10.09 -6.63
CA ALA A 188 -8.55 -11.14 -6.20
C ALA A 188 -7.26 -10.55 -5.62
N GLU A 189 -6.68 -9.53 -6.27
CA GLU A 189 -5.53 -8.80 -5.74
C GLU A 189 -5.88 -8.06 -4.44
N TYR A 190 -7.05 -7.42 -4.37
CA TYR A 190 -7.50 -6.76 -3.14
C TYR A 190 -7.56 -7.74 -1.96
N LEU A 191 -8.20 -8.90 -2.14
CA LEU A 191 -8.32 -9.89 -1.09
C LEU A 191 -6.95 -10.49 -0.71
N PHE A 192 -6.11 -10.80 -1.69
CA PHE A 192 -4.86 -11.53 -1.47
C PHE A 192 -3.71 -10.63 -0.99
N ALA A 193 -3.52 -9.46 -1.58
CA ALA A 193 -2.40 -8.58 -1.28
C ALA A 193 -2.73 -7.50 -0.24
N TYR A 194 -3.96 -7.00 -0.20
CA TYR A 194 -4.34 -5.94 0.73
C TYR A 194 -4.97 -6.49 2.00
N LEU A 195 -6.06 -7.26 1.86
CA LEU A 195 -6.84 -7.70 3.01
C LEU A 195 -6.13 -8.78 3.84
N LEU A 196 -5.65 -9.85 3.19
CA LEU A 196 -5.09 -11.00 3.90
C LEU A 196 -3.94 -10.61 4.86
N PRO A 197 -2.95 -9.78 4.48
CA PRO A 197 -1.91 -9.35 5.43
C PRO A 197 -2.45 -8.55 6.61
N ILE A 198 -3.49 -7.74 6.42
CA ILE A 198 -4.16 -7.01 7.52
C ILE A 198 -4.88 -7.98 8.46
N LEU A 199 -5.53 -9.02 7.91
CA LEU A 199 -6.16 -10.07 8.73
C LEU A 199 -5.13 -10.79 9.58
N VAL A 200 -4.01 -11.21 8.97
CA VAL A 200 -2.90 -11.84 9.70
C VAL A 200 -2.35 -10.89 10.77
N GLY A 201 -2.15 -9.61 10.45
CA GLY A 201 -1.71 -8.61 11.42
C GLY A 201 -2.70 -8.44 12.57
N THR A 202 -4.00 -8.44 12.30
CA THR A 202 -5.05 -8.35 13.31
C THR A 202 -5.03 -9.56 14.23
N VAL A 203 -4.89 -10.77 13.68
CA VAL A 203 -4.79 -12.00 14.47
C VAL A 203 -3.53 -11.99 15.33
N VAL A 204 -2.37 -11.62 14.78
CA VAL A 204 -1.09 -11.69 15.50
C VAL A 204 -0.96 -10.60 16.57
N VAL A 205 -1.43 -9.39 16.29
CA VAL A 205 -1.27 -8.23 17.17
C VAL A 205 -2.43 -8.10 18.18
N ASN A 206 -3.61 -8.60 17.81
CA ASN A 206 -4.87 -8.41 18.54
C ASN A 206 -5.12 -6.92 18.90
N PRO A 207 -5.24 -6.03 17.90
CA PRO A 207 -5.34 -4.60 18.15
C PRO A 207 -6.71 -4.16 18.69
N ALA A 208 -6.78 -2.94 19.21
CA ALA A 208 -8.04 -2.24 19.38
C ALA A 208 -8.71 -1.97 18.02
N PRO A 209 -10.05 -1.84 17.96
CA PRO A 209 -10.72 -1.32 16.75
C PRO A 209 -10.14 0.01 16.24
N VAL A 210 -9.83 0.94 17.15
CA VAL A 210 -9.24 2.24 16.79
C VAL A 210 -7.81 2.11 16.25
N GLU A 211 -7.03 1.17 16.77
CA GLU A 211 -5.66 0.90 16.30
C GLU A 211 -5.70 0.29 14.89
N LEU A 212 -6.60 -0.66 14.65
CA LEU A 212 -6.82 -1.27 13.34
C LEU A 212 -7.30 -0.24 12.30
N LEU A 213 -8.28 0.59 12.66
CA LEU A 213 -8.76 1.68 11.80
C LEU A 213 -7.63 2.67 11.47
N THR A 214 -6.82 3.03 12.47
CA THR A 214 -5.67 3.94 12.30
C THR A 214 -4.64 3.33 11.34
N ALA A 215 -4.27 2.07 11.53
CA ALA A 215 -3.36 1.36 10.64
C ALA A 215 -3.91 1.28 9.21
N GLY A 216 -5.19 0.92 9.05
CA GLY A 216 -5.87 0.88 7.75
C GLY A 216 -5.87 2.22 7.03
N TRP A 217 -6.11 3.32 7.76
CA TRP A 217 -6.00 4.69 7.25
C TRP A 217 -4.59 5.02 6.75
N MET A 218 -3.56 4.69 7.54
CA MET A 218 -2.17 4.93 7.15
C MET A 218 -1.80 4.14 5.89
N ILE A 219 -2.21 2.88 5.80
CA ILE A 219 -1.99 2.02 4.61
C ILE A 219 -2.69 2.60 3.39
N SER A 220 -3.97 2.97 3.50
CA SER A 220 -4.75 3.56 2.40
C SER A 220 -4.14 4.87 1.91
N LEU A 221 -3.81 5.78 2.84
CA LEU A 221 -3.23 7.08 2.52
C LEU A 221 -1.87 6.94 1.85
N THR A 222 -0.98 6.13 2.42
CA THR A 222 0.35 5.92 1.82
C THR A 222 0.26 5.22 0.47
N ASN A 223 -0.67 4.28 0.28
CA ASN A 223 -0.92 3.67 -1.02
C ASN A 223 -1.33 4.71 -2.08
N LEU A 224 -2.18 5.67 -1.72
CA LEU A 224 -2.55 6.78 -2.61
C LEU A 224 -1.35 7.69 -2.91
N LEU A 225 -0.54 8.02 -1.90
CA LEU A 225 0.59 8.95 -2.04
C LEU A 225 1.71 8.38 -2.92
N ILE A 226 2.01 7.08 -2.84
CA ILE A 226 3.03 6.46 -3.72
C ILE A 226 2.58 6.37 -5.19
N HIS A 227 1.28 6.56 -5.48
CA HIS A 227 0.73 6.65 -6.83
C HIS A 227 0.43 8.10 -7.26
N PHE A 228 0.84 9.10 -6.47
CA PHE A 228 0.61 10.50 -6.78
C PHE A 228 1.78 11.06 -7.62
N PRO A 229 1.64 11.24 -8.95
CA PRO A 229 2.76 11.56 -9.84
C PRO A 229 3.47 12.87 -9.50
N LEU A 230 2.79 13.83 -8.89
CA LEU A 230 3.41 15.09 -8.47
C LEU A 230 4.44 14.93 -7.35
N LEU A 231 4.41 13.81 -6.60
CA LEU A 231 5.41 13.51 -5.58
C LEU A 231 6.63 12.78 -6.13
N GLU A 232 6.63 12.36 -7.39
CA GLU A 232 7.69 11.51 -7.93
C GLU A 232 9.08 12.16 -7.78
N SER A 233 9.30 13.33 -8.40
CA SER A 233 10.60 14.03 -8.36
C SER A 233 10.98 14.49 -6.95
N PHE A 234 10.01 14.91 -6.13
CA PHE A 234 10.27 15.27 -4.73
C PHE A 234 10.74 14.07 -3.93
N SER A 235 10.07 12.93 -4.10
CA SER A 235 10.32 11.72 -3.34
C SER A 235 11.60 10.99 -3.78
N GLU A 236 12.05 11.19 -5.02
CA GLU A 236 13.37 10.76 -5.49
C GLU A 236 14.49 11.50 -4.73
N ALA A 237 14.33 12.80 -4.50
CA ALA A 237 15.39 13.64 -3.93
C ALA A 237 15.47 13.61 -2.40
N TYR A 238 14.34 13.47 -1.71
CA TYR A 238 14.26 13.75 -0.26
C TYR A 238 13.63 12.63 0.58
N PHE A 239 13.01 11.62 -0.03
CA PHE A 239 12.27 10.63 0.75
C PHE A 239 13.22 9.62 1.41
N PRO A 240 13.07 9.32 2.71
CA PRO A 240 13.95 8.37 3.39
C PRO A 240 13.86 6.96 2.78
N GLU A 241 15.00 6.29 2.61
CA GLU A 241 15.07 4.99 1.93
C GLU A 241 14.29 3.86 2.61
N ILE A 242 14.09 3.95 3.93
CA ILE A 242 13.31 2.99 4.72
C ILE A 242 11.82 2.97 4.34
N PHE A 243 11.33 4.00 3.66
CA PHE A 243 9.95 4.10 3.20
C PHE A 243 9.85 3.98 1.68
N VAL A 244 8.70 3.48 1.24
CA VAL A 244 8.37 3.39 -0.18
C VAL A 244 8.01 4.80 -0.69
N SER A 245 8.76 5.27 -1.67
CA SER A 245 8.53 6.57 -2.31
C SER A 245 7.67 6.44 -3.56
N ALA A 246 7.03 7.54 -3.97
CA ALA A 246 6.30 7.60 -5.24
C ALA A 246 7.22 7.32 -6.44
N PHE A 247 8.49 7.73 -6.35
CA PHE A 247 9.51 7.40 -7.35
C PHE A 247 9.78 5.89 -7.45
N LYS A 248 10.09 5.22 -6.34
CA LYS A 248 10.41 3.78 -6.33
C LYS A 248 9.22 2.95 -6.85
N HIS A 249 8.01 3.30 -6.45
CA HIS A 249 6.79 2.62 -6.90
C HIS A 249 6.42 2.96 -8.35
N GLY A 250 6.58 4.21 -8.78
CA GLY A 250 6.43 4.58 -10.19
C GLY A 250 7.44 3.85 -11.09
N GLU A 251 8.66 3.63 -10.60
CA GLU A 251 9.66 2.83 -11.29
C GLU A 251 9.25 1.35 -11.39
N HIS A 252 8.64 0.77 -10.35
CA HIS A 252 8.08 -0.58 -10.41
C HIS A 252 7.06 -0.72 -11.55
N HIS A 253 6.14 0.24 -11.66
CA HIS A 253 5.14 0.26 -12.75
C HIS A 253 5.79 0.29 -14.13
N ARG A 254 6.86 1.06 -14.31
CA ARG A 254 7.62 1.11 -15.57
C ARG A 254 8.49 -0.13 -15.79
N LYS A 255 8.96 -0.76 -14.72
CA LYS A 255 9.89 -1.90 -14.70
C LYS A 255 9.41 -2.94 -13.69
N VAL A 256 8.52 -3.80 -14.14
CA VAL A 256 7.79 -4.80 -13.33
C VAL A 256 8.65 -5.80 -12.55
N SER A 257 9.97 -5.80 -12.74
CA SER A 257 10.93 -6.69 -12.09
C SER A 257 11.68 -6.07 -10.90
N VAL A 258 11.41 -4.82 -10.54
CA VAL A 258 12.07 -4.10 -9.43
C VAL A 258 11.06 -3.57 -8.42
N ASN A 259 11.50 -3.20 -7.20
CA ASN A 259 10.71 -2.48 -6.17
C ASN A 259 9.29 -3.01 -5.91
N PHE A 260 9.17 -4.21 -5.33
CA PHE A 260 7.87 -4.81 -5.01
C PHE A 260 7.25 -4.30 -3.70
N ALA A 261 8.01 -3.59 -2.86
CA ALA A 261 7.53 -3.08 -1.58
C ALA A 261 6.50 -1.96 -1.77
N ALA A 262 5.38 -2.07 -1.04
CA ALA A 262 4.37 -1.04 -0.86
C ALA A 262 3.50 -1.37 0.38
N PRO A 263 2.75 -0.40 0.95
CA PRO A 263 2.80 1.02 0.63
C PRO A 263 3.66 1.86 1.58
N ILE A 264 4.14 1.29 2.68
CA ILE A 264 4.80 2.04 3.77
C ILE A 264 6.29 1.74 3.84
N PHE A 265 6.67 0.56 4.34
CA PHE A 265 8.06 0.20 4.56
C PHE A 265 8.68 -0.42 3.31
N ASP A 266 9.89 0.02 2.98
CA ASP A 266 10.65 -0.52 1.86
C ASP A 266 11.29 -1.86 2.24
N VAL A 267 10.51 -2.93 2.11
CA VAL A 267 10.96 -4.31 2.35
C VAL A 267 12.05 -4.73 1.35
N ASP A 268 12.05 -4.17 0.13
CA ASP A 268 13.16 -4.39 -0.79
C ASP A 268 14.45 -3.91 -0.11
N TRP A 269 14.54 -2.62 0.23
CA TRP A 269 15.71 -2.03 0.89
C TRP A 269 16.16 -2.82 2.13
N PHE A 270 15.22 -3.22 2.99
CA PHE A 270 15.53 -4.01 4.19
C PHE A 270 16.21 -5.36 3.86
N LEU A 271 15.71 -6.08 2.84
CA LEU A 271 16.29 -7.37 2.46
C LEU A 271 17.64 -7.22 1.74
N TYR A 272 17.83 -6.17 0.93
CA TYR A 272 19.07 -5.96 0.18
C TYR A 272 20.17 -5.30 1.00
N ASP A 273 19.89 -4.12 1.55
CA ASP A 273 20.93 -3.24 2.05
C ASP A 273 21.25 -3.55 3.51
N LEU A 274 20.23 -3.88 4.30
CA LEU A 274 20.43 -4.23 5.71
C LEU A 274 20.90 -5.69 5.87
N LEU A 275 20.20 -6.65 5.24
CA LEU A 275 20.49 -8.07 5.44
C LEU A 275 21.47 -8.66 4.42
N LYS A 276 21.81 -7.93 3.35
CA LYS A 276 22.72 -8.39 2.28
C LYS A 276 22.37 -9.77 1.71
N LEU A 277 21.07 -10.10 1.66
CA LEU A 277 20.64 -11.43 1.26
C LEU A 277 20.75 -11.59 -0.26
N PRO A 278 21.40 -12.65 -0.77
CA PRO A 278 21.54 -12.91 -2.21
C PRO A 278 20.26 -13.49 -2.83
N ILE A 279 19.08 -13.02 -2.39
CA ILE A 279 17.78 -13.57 -2.79
C ILE A 279 17.39 -13.13 -4.21
N PHE A 280 18.19 -12.30 -4.86
CA PHE A 280 17.86 -11.70 -6.14
C PHE A 280 18.90 -11.95 -7.22
N PRO A 281 18.47 -12.21 -8.46
CA PRO A 281 19.37 -12.32 -9.59
C PRO A 281 20.12 -11.00 -9.79
N ASP A 282 21.37 -11.08 -10.24
CA ASP A 282 22.32 -9.97 -10.48
C ASP A 282 21.75 -8.75 -11.21
N LYS A 283 20.62 -8.87 -11.91
CA LYS A 283 20.02 -7.82 -12.75
C LYS A 283 19.55 -6.58 -11.98
N LYS A 284 18.95 -6.70 -10.78
CA LYS A 284 18.52 -5.51 -10.00
C LYS A 284 19.75 -4.74 -9.50
N ARG A 285 20.77 -5.47 -9.03
CA ARG A 285 22.06 -4.90 -8.63
C ARG A 285 22.76 -4.23 -9.81
N GLN A 286 22.83 -4.88 -10.97
CA GLN A 286 23.38 -4.31 -12.20
C GLN A 286 22.65 -3.01 -12.57
N TYR A 287 21.33 -2.99 -12.49
CA TYR A 287 20.55 -1.80 -12.80
C TYR A 287 20.87 -0.60 -11.88
N TYR A 288 20.95 -0.79 -10.55
CA TYR A 288 21.35 0.30 -9.65
C TYR A 288 22.81 0.72 -9.85
N LEU A 289 23.69 -0.22 -10.16
CA LEU A 289 25.07 0.09 -10.52
C LEU A 289 25.14 0.92 -11.80
N GLU A 290 24.31 0.63 -12.80
CA GLU A 290 24.19 1.40 -14.04
C GLU A 290 23.65 2.81 -13.76
N LEU A 291 22.60 2.95 -12.95
CA LEU A 291 22.06 4.26 -12.54
C LEU A 291 23.09 5.09 -11.78
N ALA A 292 23.77 4.50 -10.78
CA ALA A 292 24.80 5.18 -10.01
C ALA A 292 25.98 5.61 -10.90
N THR A 293 26.33 4.77 -11.89
CA THR A 293 27.37 5.09 -12.87
C THR A 293 26.93 6.23 -13.80
N ALA A 294 25.67 6.21 -14.27
CA ALA A 294 25.11 7.27 -15.11
C ALA A 294 25.01 8.61 -14.38
N ALA A 295 24.59 8.60 -13.11
CA ALA A 295 24.54 9.79 -12.27
C ALA A 295 25.94 10.39 -12.06
N LYS A 296 26.95 9.55 -11.81
CA LYS A 296 28.35 9.99 -11.73
C LYS A 296 28.85 10.61 -13.03
N ARG A 297 28.52 10.03 -14.20
CA ARG A 297 28.89 10.59 -15.51
C ARG A 297 28.27 11.96 -15.74
N LYS A 298 26.97 12.13 -15.49
CA LYS A 298 26.30 13.43 -15.61
C LYS A 298 26.91 14.49 -14.70
N LYS A 299 27.31 14.10 -13.48
CA LYS A 299 28.01 15.01 -12.57
C LYS A 299 29.39 15.39 -13.11
N THR A 300 30.19 14.44 -13.59
CA THR A 300 31.49 14.72 -14.21
C THR A 300 31.36 15.59 -15.47
N GLU A 301 30.32 15.41 -16.28
CA GLU A 301 30.03 16.24 -17.45
C GLU A 301 29.66 17.68 -17.02
N ALA A 302 28.78 17.82 -16.04
CA ALA A 302 28.40 19.14 -15.50
C ALA A 302 29.59 19.87 -14.84
N ASP A 303 30.44 19.14 -14.09
CA ASP A 303 31.62 19.69 -13.42
C ASP A 303 32.76 19.97 -14.43
N GLY A 304 32.83 19.22 -15.54
CA GLY A 304 33.87 19.33 -16.56
C GLY A 304 33.63 20.43 -17.59
N GLU A 305 32.39 20.86 -17.79
CA GLU A 305 32.04 21.89 -18.77
C GLU A 305 32.48 23.32 -18.34
N ASP A 306 32.85 23.52 -17.08
CA ASP A 306 33.31 24.80 -16.51
C ASP A 306 34.83 25.04 -16.63
N THR A 307 35.59 24.13 -17.26
CA THR A 307 37.05 24.29 -17.46
C THR A 307 37.47 24.60 -18.89
N ARG A 308 36.52 24.86 -19.80
CA ARG A 308 36.85 25.60 -21.02
C ARG A 308 37.24 27.01 -20.60
N THR A 309 38.54 27.21 -20.41
CA THR A 309 39.20 28.49 -20.27
C THR A 309 38.47 29.51 -21.11
N PHE A 310 37.89 30.51 -20.45
CA PHE A 310 37.34 31.69 -21.09
C PHE A 310 38.50 32.35 -21.84
N GLU A 311 38.71 31.96 -23.10
CA GLU A 311 39.57 32.71 -23.99
C GLU A 311 38.87 34.07 -24.15
N PRO A 312 39.48 35.17 -23.67
CA PRO A 312 38.88 36.48 -23.82
C PRO A 312 38.63 36.70 -25.32
N PRO A 313 37.48 37.28 -25.69
CA PRO A 313 37.16 37.50 -27.08
C PRO A 313 38.33 38.26 -27.75
N PRO A 314 38.79 37.82 -28.93
CA PRO A 314 39.86 38.50 -29.63
C PRO A 314 39.45 39.96 -29.82
N ILE A 315 40.29 40.86 -29.28
CA ILE A 315 40.16 42.29 -29.51
C ILE A 315 40.24 42.47 -31.02
N GLY A 316 39.12 42.92 -31.59
CA GLY A 316 38.92 42.96 -33.02
C GLY A 316 39.84 43.96 -33.68
N ASP A 317 40.68 43.47 -34.59
CA ASP A 317 41.27 44.29 -35.62
C ASP A 317 40.27 44.39 -36.77
N GLY A 318 39.65 45.57 -36.87
CA GLY A 318 38.71 45.89 -37.93
C GLY A 318 39.35 45.74 -39.30
N SER A 319 38.76 44.86 -40.14
CA SER A 319 39.08 44.78 -41.55
C SER A 319 37.86 44.31 -42.34
N ALA A 320 37.24 45.30 -42.97
CA ALA A 320 36.43 45.31 -44.19
C ALA A 320 36.05 43.99 -44.90
N ALA A 321 34.76 43.92 -45.21
CA ALA A 321 34.13 43.52 -46.48
C ALA A 321 34.40 42.11 -47.07
N VAL A 322 33.31 41.40 -47.39
CA VAL A 322 32.88 41.12 -48.78
C VAL A 322 31.55 40.36 -48.74
N SER A 323 30.60 40.86 -49.52
CA SER A 323 29.30 40.26 -49.80
C SER A 323 29.42 38.92 -50.53
N GLN A 324 28.55 37.95 -50.21
CA GLN A 324 28.06 37.01 -51.21
C GLN A 324 26.68 36.48 -50.85
N SER A 325 25.73 36.76 -51.74
CA SER A 325 24.38 36.23 -51.79
C SER A 325 24.38 34.82 -52.38
N THR A 326 23.61 33.89 -51.81
CA THR A 326 23.07 32.74 -52.58
C THR A 326 21.76 32.22 -51.99
N ASN A 327 20.70 32.41 -52.77
CA ASN A 327 19.69 31.44 -53.22
C ASN A 327 18.99 30.48 -52.24
N ILE A 328 17.75 30.85 -51.96
CA ILE A 328 16.49 30.11 -52.24
C ILE A 328 16.66 28.80 -53.02
N THR A 329 16.20 27.68 -52.45
CA THR A 329 15.25 26.72 -53.06
C THR A 329 14.59 25.82 -52.01
N SER A 330 13.26 25.75 -52.09
CA SER A 330 12.39 24.74 -51.47
C SER A 330 12.08 23.61 -52.47
N PRO A 331 11.69 22.43 -51.97
CA PRO A 331 10.47 21.75 -52.47
C PRO A 331 9.63 21.25 -51.28
N VAL A 332 8.30 21.45 -51.21
CA VAL A 332 7.22 20.76 -51.93
C VAL A 332 7.43 19.25 -52.04
N GLU A 333 6.89 18.50 -51.07
CA GLU A 333 5.82 17.49 -51.28
C GLU A 333 5.02 17.29 -49.99
#